data_AF-A0A318D940-F1
#
_entry.id   AF-A0A318D940-F1
#
_cell.length_a   1.000
_cell.length_b   1.000
_cell.length_c   1.000
_cell.angle_alpha   90.00
_cell.angle_beta   90.00
_cell.angle_gamma   90.00
#
_symmetry.space_group_name_H-M   'P 1'
#
loop_
_entity.id
_entity.type
_entity.pdbx_description
1 polymer ?
#
loop_
_entity_poly.entity_id
_entity_poly.type
_entity_poly.pdbx_seq_one_letter_code
_entity_poly.pdbx_strand_id
1 'polypeptide(L)'
;MLEKLTINEKNDLYTIIVSVIGEGVSIAQRKPYFNEQTIKIVREMVEANRDCNEAMKELVTNLITAGRLPARKWLRKALGRVNGLIKASDDFNGFGCKASVKIKWKSPIIMTTY
;
A
#
# COMPACT_ATOMS: atom_id res chain seq x y z
N MET A 1 -19.95 7.48 8.46
CA MET A 1 -19.90 7.90 7.04
C MET A 1 -18.48 7.64 6.57
N LEU A 2 -18.25 6.68 5.66
CA LEU A 2 -16.89 6.43 5.14
C LEU A 2 -16.51 7.62 4.26
N GLU A 3 -15.49 8.38 4.64
CA GLU A 3 -15.05 9.54 3.88
C GLU A 3 -14.49 9.09 2.51
N LYS A 4 -14.94 9.76 1.44
CA LYS A 4 -14.63 9.38 0.06
C LYS A 4 -13.26 9.92 -0.34
N LEU A 5 -12.37 9.03 -0.79
CA LEU A 5 -11.08 9.40 -1.38
C LEU A 5 -11.26 10.04 -2.75
N THR A 6 -10.42 11.04 -3.04
CA THR A 6 -10.28 11.64 -4.37
C THR A 6 -9.70 10.63 -5.36
N ILE A 7 -9.85 10.88 -6.67
CA ILE A 7 -9.30 10.01 -7.71
C ILE A 7 -7.79 9.87 -7.58
N ASN A 8 -7.09 10.97 -7.28
CA ASN A 8 -5.64 10.96 -7.08
C ASN A 8 -5.26 10.11 -5.87
N GLU A 9 -5.91 10.31 -4.72
CA GLU A 9 -5.68 9.48 -3.52
C GLU A 9 -5.92 7.98 -3.79
N LYS A 10 -6.86 7.63 -4.66
CA LYS A 10 -7.11 6.23 -5.04
C LYS A 10 -6.02 5.66 -5.94
N ASN A 11 -5.55 6.45 -6.90
CA ASN A 11 -4.42 6.08 -7.76
C ASN A 11 -3.15 5.88 -6.94
N ASP A 12 -2.91 6.81 -6.04
CA ASP A 12 -1.81 6.80 -5.11
C ASP A 12 -1.81 5.58 -4.18
N LEU A 13 -2.97 5.28 -3.57
CA LEU A 13 -3.13 4.11 -2.73
C LEU A 13 -2.92 2.82 -3.54
N TYR A 14 -3.38 2.79 -4.79
CA TYR A 14 -3.15 1.67 -5.70
C TYR A 14 -1.67 1.47 -5.99
N THR A 15 -0.91 2.53 -6.24
CA THR A 15 0.55 2.47 -6.43
C THR A 15 1.24 1.80 -5.24
N ILE A 16 0.90 2.21 -4.01
CA ILE A 16 1.45 1.61 -2.78
C ILE A 16 1.14 0.10 -2.71
N ILE A 17 -0.11 -0.28 -3.00
CA ILE A 17 -0.53 -1.69 -3.00
C ILE A 17 0.31 -2.49 -4.00
N VAL A 18 0.43 -2.00 -5.24
CA VAL A 18 1.19 -2.68 -6.30
C VAL A 18 2.68 -2.79 -5.95
N SER A 19 3.26 -1.76 -5.35
CA SER A 19 4.67 -1.80 -4.90
C SER A 19 4.92 -2.88 -3.85
N VAL A 20 3.94 -3.14 -2.96
CA VAL A 20 4.11 -4.09 -1.85
C VAL A 20 3.71 -5.53 -2.23
N ILE A 21 2.59 -5.71 -2.94
CA ILE A 21 2.02 -7.05 -3.23
C ILE A 21 1.98 -7.40 -4.72
N GLY A 22 2.43 -6.50 -5.59
CA GLY A 22 2.41 -6.67 -7.03
C GLY A 22 1.06 -6.37 -7.68
N GLU A 23 1.08 -6.36 -9.01
CA GLU A 23 -0.12 -6.14 -9.80
C GLU A 23 -1.15 -7.28 -9.64
N GLY A 24 -2.42 -6.90 -9.74
CA GLY A 24 -3.53 -7.84 -9.69
C GLY A 24 -4.81 -7.22 -10.23
N VAL A 25 -5.36 -7.82 -11.29
CA VAL A 25 -6.57 -7.36 -11.99
C VAL A 25 -7.74 -7.12 -11.03
N SER A 26 -7.89 -7.99 -10.02
CA SER A 26 -8.98 -7.88 -9.03
C SER A 26 -8.87 -6.63 -8.14
N ILE A 27 -7.66 -6.15 -7.84
CA ILE A 27 -7.45 -4.94 -7.04
C ILE A 27 -7.63 -3.70 -7.93
N ALA A 28 -7.10 -3.75 -9.15
CA ALA A 28 -7.22 -2.67 -10.14
C ALA A 28 -8.69 -2.30 -10.40
N GLN A 29 -9.55 -3.30 -10.61
CA GLN A 29 -10.99 -3.11 -10.82
C GLN A 29 -11.71 -2.47 -9.62
N ARG A 30 -11.17 -2.62 -8.41
CA ARG A 30 -11.76 -2.13 -7.16
C ARG A 30 -11.24 -0.76 -6.73
N LYS A 31 -10.21 -0.24 -7.41
CA LYS A 31 -9.67 1.11 -7.19
C LYS A 31 -10.74 2.21 -7.07
N PRO A 32 -11.81 2.24 -7.89
CA PRO A 32 -12.87 3.24 -7.77
C PRO A 32 -13.59 3.25 -6.41
N TYR A 33 -13.53 2.16 -5.65
CA TYR A 33 -14.24 1.96 -4.39
C TYR A 33 -13.34 2.08 -3.15
N PHE A 34 -12.04 2.37 -3.34
CA PHE A 34 -11.14 2.57 -2.20
C PHE A 34 -11.61 3.70 -1.29
N ASN A 35 -11.50 3.47 0.02
CA ASN A 35 -11.95 4.37 1.07
C ASN A 35 -10.94 4.38 2.22
N GLU A 36 -11.26 5.08 3.31
CA GLU A 36 -10.38 5.15 4.48
C GLU A 36 -10.11 3.80 5.14
N GLN A 37 -11.06 2.87 5.09
CA GLN A 37 -10.88 1.51 5.59
C GLN A 37 -9.84 0.78 4.73
N THR A 38 -9.85 0.99 3.42
CA THR A 38 -8.79 0.51 2.52
C THR A 38 -7.43 1.05 2.95
N ILE A 39 -7.32 2.35 3.27
CA ILE A 39 -6.06 2.95 3.75
C ILE A 39 -5.59 2.28 5.04
N LYS A 40 -6.51 2.02 5.99
CA LYS A 40 -6.18 1.37 7.26
C LYS A 40 -5.59 -0.03 7.03
N ILE A 41 -6.23 -0.85 6.21
CA ILE A 41 -5.74 -2.20 5.89
C ILE A 41 -4.41 -2.14 5.14
N VAL A 42 -4.24 -1.20 4.21
CA VAL A 42 -2.96 -1.02 3.50
C VAL A 42 -1.85 -0.59 4.46
N ARG A 43 -2.15 0.21 5.49
CA ARG A 43 -1.19 0.55 6.54
C ARG A 43 -0.78 -0.67 7.35
N GLU A 44 -1.74 -1.46 7.82
CA GLU A 44 -1.47 -2.70 8.57
C GLU A 44 -0.65 -3.69 7.72
N MET A 45 -0.96 -3.80 6.43
CA MET A 45 -0.16 -4.55 5.47
C MET A 45 1.26 -4.02 5.44
N VAL A 46 1.48 -2.72 5.21
CA VAL A 46 2.82 -2.14 5.17
C VAL A 46 3.57 -2.45 6.48
N GLU A 47 2.95 -2.22 7.65
CA GLU A 47 3.55 -2.51 8.96
C GLU A 47 3.96 -3.96 9.13
N ALA A 48 3.13 -4.90 8.71
CA ALA A 48 3.37 -6.33 8.84
C ALA A 48 4.48 -6.89 7.92
N ASN A 49 4.95 -6.11 6.95
CA ASN A 49 5.97 -6.55 5.99
C ASN A 49 7.32 -5.84 6.15
N ARG A 50 7.51 -5.18 7.29
CA ARG A 50 8.75 -4.48 7.65
C ARG A 50 10.00 -5.34 7.55
N ASP A 51 9.93 -6.61 7.94
CA ASP A 51 11.11 -7.46 8.11
C ASP A 51 11.31 -8.47 6.97
N CYS A 52 10.64 -8.25 5.83
CA CYS A 52 10.44 -9.29 4.82
C CYS A 52 11.47 -9.29 3.66
N ASN A 53 12.10 -8.15 3.36
CA ASN A 53 13.25 -7.99 2.45
C ASN A 53 13.90 -6.62 2.72
N GLU A 54 15.22 -6.43 2.59
CA GLU A 54 15.90 -5.14 2.88
C GLU A 54 15.36 -3.98 2.01
N ALA A 55 15.11 -4.20 0.71
CA ALA A 55 14.45 -3.19 -0.13
C ALA A 55 13.02 -2.88 0.38
N MET A 56 12.26 -3.91 0.72
CA MET A 56 10.92 -3.74 1.30
C MET A 56 10.97 -3.06 2.68
N LYS A 57 12.00 -3.32 3.47
CA LYS A 57 12.24 -2.76 4.80
C LYS A 57 12.55 -1.27 4.72
N GLU A 58 13.32 -0.83 3.73
CA GLU A 58 13.53 0.60 3.49
C GLU A 58 12.23 1.30 3.09
N LEU A 59 11.48 0.71 2.14
CA LEU A 59 10.16 1.20 1.73
C LEU A 59 9.18 1.26 2.91
N VAL A 60 9.07 0.17 3.66
CA VAL A 60 8.17 0.03 4.80
C VAL A 60 8.59 0.94 5.95
N THR A 61 9.87 1.05 6.28
CA THR A 61 10.37 1.96 7.34
C THR A 61 10.03 3.42 7.00
N ASN A 62 10.18 3.78 5.72
CA ASN A 62 9.77 5.07 5.19
C ASN A 62 8.25 5.27 5.20
N LEU A 63 7.44 4.22 5.07
CA LEU A 63 5.98 4.31 5.16
C LEU A 63 5.46 4.33 6.62
N ILE A 64 6.09 3.58 7.53
CA ILE A 64 5.71 3.43 8.94
C ILE A 64 5.98 4.71 9.74
N THR A 65 7.01 5.49 9.41
CA THR A 65 7.25 6.79 10.09
C THR A 65 6.12 7.81 9.89
N ALA A 66 5.13 7.51 9.03
CA ALA A 66 3.88 8.26 8.92
C ALA A 66 2.73 7.70 9.79
N GLY A 67 2.88 6.55 10.44
CA GLY A 67 1.81 5.74 11.06
C GLY A 67 1.02 6.40 12.19
N ARG A 68 1.54 7.47 12.82
CA ARG A 68 0.81 8.27 13.81
C ARG A 68 -0.15 9.30 13.18
N LEU A 69 -0.22 9.39 11.85
CA LEU A 69 -1.04 10.36 11.15
C LEU A 69 -2.45 9.80 10.84
N PRO A 70 -3.47 10.68 10.75
CA PRO A 70 -4.76 10.36 10.15
C PRO A 70 -4.62 9.71 8.77
N ALA A 71 -5.55 8.85 8.37
CA ALA A 71 -5.49 8.03 7.14
C ALA A 71 -5.05 8.82 5.89
N ARG A 72 -5.70 9.97 5.61
CA ARG A 72 -5.33 10.85 4.49
C ARG A 72 -3.94 11.47 4.59
N LYS A 73 -3.56 11.94 5.79
CA LYS A 73 -2.23 12.55 6.02
C LYS A 73 -1.13 11.50 5.88
N TRP A 74 -1.39 10.27 6.30
CA TRP A 74 -0.50 9.14 6.05
C TRP A 74 -0.33 8.89 4.56
N LEU A 75 -1.43 8.79 3.79
CA LEU A 75 -1.38 8.54 2.35
C LEU A 75 -0.54 9.60 1.61
N ARG A 76 -0.79 10.88 1.86
CA ARG A 76 0.00 11.98 1.27
C ARG A 76 1.50 11.87 1.57
N LYS A 77 1.86 11.52 2.81
CA LYS A 77 3.26 11.40 3.22
C LYS A 77 3.92 10.11 2.69
N ALA A 78 3.15 9.03 2.63
CA ALA A 78 3.55 7.74 2.09
C ALA A 78 3.95 7.85 0.62
N LEU A 79 3.14 8.55 -0.18
CA LEU A 79 3.40 8.74 -1.61
C LEU A 79 4.66 9.51 -1.94
N GLY A 80 4.93 10.60 -1.22
CA GLY A 80 6.13 11.39 -1.43
C GLY A 80 7.40 10.54 -1.26
N ARG A 81 7.33 9.51 -0.41
CA ARG A 81 8.43 8.57 -0.14
C ARG A 81 8.46 7.40 -1.13
N VAL A 82 7.30 6.84 -1.46
CA VAL A 82 7.15 5.78 -2.47
C VAL A 82 7.61 6.27 -3.84
N ASN A 83 7.28 7.49 -4.25
CA ASN A 83 7.74 8.06 -5.53
C ASN A 83 9.26 8.24 -5.60
N GLY A 84 9.94 8.52 -4.48
CA GLY A 84 11.40 8.57 -4.44
C GLY A 84 12.04 7.19 -4.61
N LEU A 85 11.38 6.18 -4.05
CA LEU A 85 11.84 4.79 -4.04
C LEU A 85 11.54 4.05 -5.35
N ILE A 86 10.38 4.26 -5.96
CA ILE A 86 10.04 3.72 -7.29
C ILE A 86 11.02 4.21 -8.35
N LYS A 87 11.50 5.46 -8.24
CA LYS A 87 12.53 5.99 -9.13
C LYS A 87 13.92 5.39 -8.89
N ALA A 88 14.13 4.76 -7.74
CA ALA A 88 15.42 4.29 -7.28
C ALA A 88 15.62 2.77 -7.40
N SER A 89 14.60 1.97 -7.80
CA SER A 89 14.75 0.51 -7.74
C SER A 89 14.02 -0.28 -8.82
N ASP A 90 14.76 -1.16 -9.48
CA ASP A 90 14.26 -2.38 -10.15
C ASP A 90 14.07 -3.56 -9.15
N ASP A 91 14.45 -3.37 -7.88
CA ASP A 91 14.72 -4.43 -6.89
C ASP A 91 13.67 -4.63 -5.78
N PHE A 92 12.51 -3.96 -5.79
CA PHE A 92 11.44 -4.29 -4.82
C PHE A 92 10.85 -5.70 -5.00
N ASN A 93 11.35 -6.47 -5.97
CA ASN A 93 10.86 -7.77 -6.42
C ASN A 93 11.51 -8.97 -5.70
N GLY A 94 11.66 -8.91 -4.37
CA GLY A 94 11.88 -10.13 -3.60
C GLY A 94 10.67 -11.07 -3.73
N PHE A 95 10.70 -12.01 -4.68
CA PHE A 95 9.55 -12.84 -5.09
C PHE A 95 8.85 -13.56 -3.93
N GLY A 96 9.62 -14.09 -2.95
CA GLY A 96 9.07 -14.82 -1.80
C GLY A 96 8.30 -13.94 -0.80
N CYS A 97 8.79 -12.71 -0.58
CA CYS A 97 8.10 -11.75 0.27
C CYS A 97 6.78 -11.31 -0.37
N LYS A 98 6.84 -10.86 -1.62
CA LYS A 98 5.71 -10.36 -2.40
C LYS A 98 4.56 -11.36 -2.48
N ALA A 99 4.86 -12.65 -2.70
CA ALA A 99 3.86 -13.72 -2.71
C ALA A 99 3.20 -13.91 -1.34
N SER A 100 3.99 -13.97 -0.27
CA SER A 100 3.49 -14.13 1.11
C SER A 100 2.61 -12.95 1.54
N VAL A 101 3.02 -11.73 1.19
CA VAL A 101 2.23 -10.53 1.48
C VAL A 101 0.90 -10.56 0.73
N LYS A 102 0.94 -10.88 -0.57
CA LYS A 102 -0.24 -10.92 -1.43
C LYS A 102 -1.28 -11.91 -0.91
N ILE A 103 -0.87 -13.11 -0.51
CA ILE A 103 -1.76 -14.14 0.04
C ILE A 103 -2.47 -13.61 1.29
N LYS A 104 -1.73 -12.96 2.19
CA LYS A 104 -2.27 -12.49 3.48
C LYS A 104 -3.18 -11.27 3.36
N TRP A 105 -2.87 -10.32 2.48
CA TRP A 105 -3.48 -8.99 2.50
C TRP A 105 -4.40 -8.66 1.33
N LYS A 106 -4.39 -9.45 0.24
CA LYS A 106 -5.28 -9.23 -0.92
C LYS A 106 -6.75 -9.28 -0.55
N SER A 107 -7.19 -10.33 0.16
CA SER A 107 -8.60 -10.49 0.53
C SER A 107 -9.10 -9.40 1.49
N PRO A 108 -8.37 -9.05 2.57
CA PRO A 108 -8.72 -7.90 3.41
C PRO A 108 -8.88 -6.59 2.63
N ILE A 109 -7.95 -6.27 1.71
CA ILE A 109 -8.05 -5.06 0.88
C ILE A 109 -9.34 -5.08 0.06
N ILE A 110 -9.65 -6.20 -0.60
CA ILE A 110 -10.86 -6.37 -1.40
C ILE A 110 -12.12 -6.22 -0.54
N MET A 111 -12.14 -6.76 0.68
CA MET A 111 -13.31 -6.66 1.57
C MET A 111 -13.64 -5.22 1.96
N THR A 112 -12.66 -4.31 2.01
CA THR A 112 -12.94 -2.88 2.30
C THR A 112 -13.65 -2.14 1.18
N THR A 113 -13.83 -2.76 0.01
CA THR A 113 -14.38 -2.12 -1.19
C THR A 113 -15.83 -2.48 -1.51
N TYR A 114 -16.47 -3.23 -0.61
CA TYR A 114 -17.91 -3.51 -0.58
C TYR A 114 -18.60 -2.54 0.38
#